data_AF-A0A7Y2MDX0-F1
#
_entry.id   AF-A0A7Y2MDX0-F1
#
_cell.length_a   1.000
_cell.length_b   1.000
_cell.length_c   1.000
_cell.angle_alpha   90.00
_cell.angle_beta   90.00
_cell.angle_gamma   90.00
#
_symmetry.space_group_name_H-M   'P 1'
#
loop_
_entity.id
_entity.type
_entity.pdbx_description
1 polymer ?
#
loop_
_entity_poly.entity_id
_entity_poly.type
_entity_poly.pdbx_seq_one_letter_code
_entity_poly.pdbx_strand_id
1 'polypeptide(L)'
;LRLVLDVGPQRDPTRAYGLLNCVLGLEVLPPSMGCGPRQGPQGAVTRVIDIPADPADPDLLPPMLKGFNAVPPLVTDIDLSMDDRFLYVSCWGTGDLHQYDVSDPFKPKLTGKVRIGGIVSRASHPGAKNGALNGGPQMVEISRDGRRVYFTNSLYGAIDEQFYPDGVSGWMVKLDAKPDGGIAFDEKFFVEWPKSHRPHQVRLQGGDCSSDSYCYP
;
A
#
# COMPACT_ATOMS: atom_id res chain seq x y z
N LEU A 1 0.28 -17.82 -10.39
CA LEU A 1 0.57 -16.54 -11.05
C LEU A 1 0.94 -15.55 -9.95
N ARG A 2 2.14 -14.96 -9.94
CA ARG A 2 2.48 -13.85 -9.04
C ARG A 2 2.31 -12.57 -9.85
N LEU A 3 1.29 -11.78 -9.55
CA LEU A 3 1.15 -10.44 -10.12
C LEU A 3 1.86 -9.49 -9.17
N VAL A 4 3.00 -8.96 -9.61
CA VAL A 4 3.80 -7.95 -8.90
C VAL A 4 3.37 -6.59 -9.45
N LEU A 5 3.04 -5.65 -8.56
CA LEU A 5 2.55 -4.34 -8.95
C LEU A 5 3.58 -3.24 -8.65
N ASP A 6 4.43 -3.44 -7.66
CA ASP A 6 5.36 -2.43 -7.18
C ASP A 6 6.63 -3.02 -6.56
N VAL A 7 7.72 -2.24 -6.61
CA VAL A 7 9.04 -2.54 -6.08
C VAL A 7 9.57 -1.30 -5.34
N GLY A 8 9.76 -1.42 -4.03
CA GLY A 8 10.42 -0.42 -3.18
C GLY A 8 11.88 -0.80 -2.91
N PRO A 9 12.86 -0.27 -3.68
CA PRO A 9 14.27 -0.41 -3.32
C PRO A 9 14.56 0.34 -2.00
N GLN A 10 15.57 -0.11 -1.27
CA GLN A 10 16.09 0.65 -0.13
C GLN A 10 16.62 2.01 -0.59
N ARG A 11 16.46 3.04 0.24
CA ARG A 11 16.93 4.40 -0.04
C ARG A 11 18.43 4.53 0.18
N ASP A 12 18.98 3.77 1.13
CA ASP A 12 20.43 3.61 1.32
C ASP A 12 21.05 2.85 0.12
N PRO A 13 21.86 3.52 -0.72
CA PRO A 13 22.43 2.90 -1.92
C PRO A 13 23.46 1.81 -1.63
N THR A 14 23.88 1.62 -0.37
CA THR A 14 24.78 0.53 0.04
C THR A 14 24.04 -0.80 0.21
N ARG A 15 22.71 -0.79 0.25
CA ARG A 15 21.87 -1.98 0.40
C ARG A 15 21.40 -2.49 -0.96
N ALA A 16 21.87 -3.67 -1.35
CA ALA A 16 21.58 -4.22 -2.68
C ALA A 16 20.21 -4.94 -2.80
N TYR A 17 19.32 -4.87 -1.81
CA TYR A 17 18.01 -5.56 -1.79
C TYR A 17 16.82 -4.57 -1.79
N GLY A 18 15.63 -5.07 -2.12
CA GLY A 18 14.39 -4.28 -2.15
C GLY A 18 13.18 -5.11 -1.75
N LEU A 19 12.06 -4.45 -1.49
CA LEU A 19 10.78 -5.08 -1.19
C LEU A 19 9.90 -5.02 -2.44
N LEU A 20 9.15 -6.08 -2.73
CA LEU A 20 8.14 -6.08 -3.79
C LEU A 20 6.82 -6.58 -3.26
N ASN A 21 5.72 -6.05 -3.79
CA ASN A 21 4.41 -6.61 -3.48
C ASN A 21 4.03 -7.71 -4.49
N CYS A 22 3.21 -8.63 -4.02
CA CYS A 22 2.37 -9.48 -4.84
C CYS A 22 0.92 -9.20 -4.46
N VAL A 23 -0.02 -9.28 -5.39
CA VAL A 23 -1.44 -8.96 -5.12
C VAL A 23 -2.04 -9.71 -3.90
N LEU A 24 -1.45 -10.83 -3.49
CA LEU A 24 -1.87 -11.63 -2.33
C LEU A 24 -0.90 -11.58 -1.12
N GLY A 25 0.19 -10.80 -1.13
CA GLY A 25 1.17 -10.75 -0.03
C GLY A 25 2.48 -10.02 -0.40
N LEU A 26 3.49 -10.00 0.47
CA LEU A 26 4.74 -9.25 0.22
C LEU A 26 5.98 -10.16 0.18
N GLU A 27 6.90 -9.88 -0.74
CA GLU A 27 8.14 -10.64 -0.92
C GLU A 27 9.38 -9.73 -0.89
N VAL A 28 10.49 -10.23 -0.36
CA VAL A 28 11.80 -9.56 -0.39
C VAL A 28 12.55 -10.02 -1.63
N LEU A 29 13.03 -9.06 -2.42
CA LEU A 29 14.00 -9.32 -3.47
C LEU A 29 15.40 -9.51 -2.86
N PRO A 30 16.10 -10.59 -3.24
CA PRO A 30 17.47 -10.81 -2.79
C PRO A 30 18.40 -9.74 -3.35
N PRO A 31 19.56 -9.52 -2.73
CA PRO A 31 20.52 -8.59 -3.27
C PRO A 31 21.04 -9.04 -4.64
N SER A 32 21.08 -8.14 -5.63
CA SER A 32 21.78 -8.40 -6.88
C SER A 32 23.29 -8.32 -6.62
N MET A 33 23.88 -9.39 -6.09
CA MET A 33 25.33 -9.45 -5.94
C MET A 33 26.01 -9.68 -7.29
N GLY A 34 26.66 -8.64 -7.82
CA GLY A 34 27.83 -8.76 -8.70
C GLY A 34 27.62 -8.40 -10.17
N CYS A 35 27.96 -7.15 -10.54
CA CYS A 35 28.35 -6.83 -11.93
C CYS A 35 29.76 -7.36 -12.19
N GLY A 36 29.89 -8.66 -12.46
CA GLY A 36 31.08 -9.29 -13.05
C GLY A 36 30.66 -10.04 -14.32
N PRO A 37 31.46 -10.01 -15.41
CA PRO A 37 31.10 -10.69 -16.64
C PRO A 37 31.23 -12.20 -16.45
N ARG A 38 30.18 -12.86 -15.92
CA ARG A 38 29.84 -14.31 -15.97
C ARG A 38 29.14 -14.90 -14.72
N GLN A 39 28.54 -14.12 -13.82
CA GLN A 39 27.62 -14.70 -12.83
C GLN A 39 26.26 -14.02 -12.94
N GLY A 40 25.26 -14.80 -13.39
CA GLY A 40 23.85 -14.37 -13.39
C GLY A 40 23.29 -14.30 -11.97
N PRO A 41 22.15 -13.63 -11.76
CA PRO A 41 21.58 -13.42 -10.43
C PRO A 41 21.18 -14.76 -9.77
N GLN A 42 21.83 -15.10 -8.66
CA GLN A 42 21.48 -16.23 -7.80
C GLN A 42 20.95 -15.72 -6.47
N GLY A 43 19.70 -15.29 -6.47
CA GLY A 43 19.00 -14.89 -5.25
C GLY A 43 17.62 -15.54 -5.19
N ALA A 44 17.25 -16.05 -4.01
CA ALA A 44 15.91 -16.57 -3.75
C ALA A 44 15.01 -15.46 -3.18
N VAL A 45 13.88 -15.19 -3.85
CA VAL A 45 12.83 -14.29 -3.36
C VAL A 45 12.16 -14.94 -2.15
N THR A 46 12.10 -14.22 -1.02
CA THR A 46 11.57 -14.75 0.25
C THR A 46 10.31 -13.99 0.66
N ARG A 47 9.21 -14.71 0.92
CA ARG A 47 8.00 -14.09 1.50
C ARG A 47 8.28 -13.75 2.97
N VAL A 48 8.01 -12.50 3.35
CA VAL A 48 8.24 -12.02 4.73
C VAL A 48 7.00 -11.46 5.41
N ILE A 49 5.98 -11.07 4.64
CA ILE A 49 4.68 -10.66 5.16
C ILE A 49 3.59 -11.45 4.43
N ASP A 50 2.71 -12.07 5.22
CA ASP A 50 1.51 -12.76 4.75
C ASP A 50 0.30 -12.07 5.40
N ILE A 51 -0.56 -11.45 4.59
CA ILE A 51 -1.77 -10.77 5.08
C ILE A 51 -2.97 -11.66 4.72
N PRO A 52 -3.72 -12.16 5.71
CA PRO A 52 -4.86 -13.03 5.44
C PRO A 52 -6.01 -12.27 4.79
N ALA A 53 -6.84 -13.00 4.03
CA ALA A 53 -8.13 -12.50 3.58
C ALA A 53 -9.11 -12.38 4.76
N ASP A 54 -10.00 -11.39 4.72
CA ASP A 54 -11.09 -11.24 5.69
C ASP A 54 -12.27 -12.12 5.24
N PRO A 55 -12.76 -13.09 6.05
CA PRO A 55 -13.95 -13.86 5.71
C PRO A 55 -15.17 -12.96 5.52
N ALA A 56 -16.00 -13.26 4.53
CA ALA A 56 -17.16 -12.43 4.19
C ALA A 56 -18.31 -13.25 3.62
N ASP A 57 -19.53 -12.79 3.89
CA ASP A 57 -20.74 -13.31 3.25
C ASP A 57 -20.67 -13.10 1.73
N PRO A 58 -20.82 -14.15 0.90
CA PRO A 58 -20.83 -14.04 -0.56
C PRO A 58 -21.84 -13.04 -1.12
N ASP A 59 -22.92 -12.73 -0.41
CA ASP A 59 -23.90 -11.75 -0.86
C ASP A 59 -23.40 -10.31 -0.77
N LEU A 60 -22.37 -10.07 0.05
CA LEU A 60 -21.68 -8.78 0.16
C LEU A 60 -20.51 -8.64 -0.82
N LEU A 61 -20.16 -9.72 -1.53
CA LEU A 61 -18.99 -9.76 -2.42
C LEU A 61 -19.35 -9.41 -3.86
N PRO A 62 -18.45 -8.72 -4.60
CA PRO A 62 -18.61 -8.56 -6.04
C PRO A 62 -18.60 -9.92 -6.75
N PRO A 63 -19.18 -10.04 -7.96
CA PRO A 63 -19.31 -11.31 -8.67
C PRO A 63 -18.01 -12.12 -8.76
N MET A 64 -16.86 -11.45 -8.96
CA MET A 64 -15.55 -12.10 -9.03
C MET A 64 -15.08 -12.75 -7.72
N LEU A 65 -15.58 -12.31 -6.56
CA LEU A 65 -15.14 -12.77 -5.26
C LEU A 65 -16.11 -13.74 -4.57
N LYS A 66 -17.36 -13.88 -5.06
CA LYS A 66 -18.40 -14.71 -4.42
C LYS A 66 -17.96 -16.16 -4.18
N GLY A 67 -17.18 -16.75 -5.09
CA GLY A 67 -16.69 -18.13 -4.96
C GLY A 67 -15.64 -18.36 -3.86
N PHE A 68 -15.09 -17.30 -3.28
CA PHE A 68 -14.02 -17.37 -2.29
C PHE A 68 -14.51 -17.24 -0.84
N ASN A 69 -15.75 -16.77 -0.61
CA ASN A 69 -16.31 -16.49 0.72
C ASN A 69 -15.42 -15.57 1.59
N ALA A 70 -14.59 -14.75 0.96
CA ALA A 70 -13.62 -13.88 1.63
C ALA A 70 -13.21 -12.71 0.73
N VAL A 71 -12.82 -11.62 1.37
CA VAL A 71 -12.20 -10.44 0.74
C VAL A 71 -10.67 -10.58 0.85
N PRO A 72 -9.94 -10.77 -0.26
CA PRO A 72 -8.49 -10.73 -0.23
C PRO A 72 -8.00 -9.31 0.10
N PRO A 73 -6.81 -9.15 0.72
CA PRO A 73 -6.25 -7.82 1.00
C PRO A 73 -6.03 -7.00 -0.27
N LEU A 74 -5.70 -7.65 -1.39
CA LEU A 74 -5.32 -7.00 -2.66
C LEU A 74 -4.24 -5.95 -2.40
N VAL A 75 -3.05 -6.42 -2.06
CA VAL A 75 -1.90 -5.53 -1.84
C VAL A 75 -1.52 -4.90 -3.17
N THR A 76 -1.79 -3.61 -3.33
CA THR A 76 -1.67 -2.90 -4.61
C THR A 76 -0.45 -2.00 -4.70
N ASP A 77 -0.04 -1.43 -3.56
CA ASP A 77 1.04 -0.47 -3.50
C ASP A 77 1.81 -0.62 -2.17
N ILE A 78 3.09 -0.25 -2.18
CA ILE A 78 3.93 -0.16 -1.00
C ILE A 78 4.82 1.07 -1.06
N ASP A 79 5.12 1.67 0.08
CA ASP A 79 6.14 2.73 0.12
C ASP A 79 7.01 2.59 1.37
N LEU A 80 8.28 2.91 1.21
CA LEU A 80 9.32 2.76 2.23
C LEU A 80 9.80 4.15 2.67
N SER A 81 9.78 4.39 3.97
CA SER A 81 10.23 5.65 4.55
C SER A 81 11.69 5.95 4.20
N MET A 82 12.04 7.24 4.15
CA MET A 82 13.38 7.73 3.81
C MET A 82 14.52 7.14 4.65
N ASP A 83 14.23 6.74 5.89
CA ASP A 83 15.17 6.12 6.83
C ASP A 83 15.20 4.58 6.75
N ASP A 84 14.57 3.99 5.72
CA ASP A 84 14.46 2.55 5.48
C ASP A 84 13.84 1.73 6.63
N ARG A 85 13.12 2.40 7.55
CA ARG A 85 12.61 1.77 8.78
C ARG A 85 11.16 1.33 8.69
N PHE A 86 10.29 2.09 8.04
CA PHE A 86 8.85 1.80 8.01
C PHE A 86 8.35 1.56 6.59
N LEU A 87 7.76 0.39 6.40
CA LEU A 87 7.07 -0.01 5.17
C LEU A 87 5.57 0.19 5.34
N TYR A 88 4.94 0.88 4.39
CA TYR A 88 3.50 1.06 4.32
C TYR A 88 2.94 0.17 3.23
N VAL A 89 1.81 -0.49 3.50
CA VAL A 89 1.25 -1.51 2.62
C VAL A 89 -0.24 -1.25 2.43
N SER A 90 -0.64 -1.00 1.18
CA SER A 90 -2.01 -0.68 0.78
C SER A 90 -2.81 -1.95 0.43
N CYS A 91 -3.74 -2.32 1.31
CA CYS A 91 -4.66 -3.44 1.13
C CYS A 91 -6.00 -2.92 0.58
N TRP A 92 -6.05 -2.73 -0.73
CA TRP A 92 -7.17 -2.10 -1.44
C TRP A 92 -8.49 -2.88 -1.32
N GLY A 93 -8.42 -4.20 -1.17
CA GLY A 93 -9.59 -5.07 -1.05
C GLY A 93 -10.23 -5.00 0.33
N THR A 94 -9.45 -5.23 1.38
CA THR A 94 -9.96 -5.19 2.77
C THR A 94 -10.19 -3.78 3.28
N GLY A 95 -9.56 -2.77 2.65
CA GLY A 95 -9.64 -1.36 3.07
C GLY A 95 -8.61 -1.01 4.14
N ASP A 96 -7.54 -1.77 4.27
CA ASP A 96 -6.51 -1.55 5.28
C ASP A 96 -5.28 -0.83 4.71
N LEU A 97 -4.68 0.07 5.51
CA LEU A 97 -3.29 0.47 5.32
C LEU A 97 -2.50 -0.03 6.53
N HIS A 98 -1.50 -0.87 6.28
CA HIS A 98 -0.61 -1.37 7.31
C HIS A 98 0.69 -0.56 7.34
N GLN A 99 1.27 -0.45 8.54
CA GLN A 99 2.64 0.02 8.76
C GLN A 99 3.43 -1.11 9.42
N TYR A 100 4.59 -1.45 8.84
CA TYR A 100 5.52 -2.42 9.38
C TYR A 100 6.85 -1.75 9.71
N ASP A 101 7.42 -2.02 10.88
CA ASP A 101 8.85 -1.80 11.14
C ASP A 101 9.64 -2.90 10.43
N VAL A 102 10.48 -2.48 9.49
CA VAL A 102 11.35 -3.31 8.64
C VAL A 102 12.83 -3.06 8.92
N SER A 103 13.18 -2.58 10.13
CA SER A 103 14.59 -2.48 10.57
C SER A 103 15.35 -3.80 10.42
N ASP A 104 14.63 -4.92 10.60
CA ASP A 104 15.02 -6.24 10.08
C ASP A 104 14.07 -6.61 8.92
N PRO A 105 14.50 -6.51 7.66
CA PRO A 105 13.64 -6.74 6.49
C PRO A 105 13.21 -8.20 6.34
N PHE A 106 13.89 -9.14 7.02
CA PHE A 106 13.52 -10.56 7.01
C PHE A 106 12.53 -10.91 8.13
N LYS A 107 12.30 -9.99 9.07
CA LYS A 107 11.31 -10.15 10.16
C LYS A 107 10.50 -8.87 10.38
N PRO A 108 9.71 -8.42 9.39
CA PRO A 108 8.86 -7.25 9.53
C PRO A 108 7.90 -7.36 10.71
N LYS A 109 7.69 -6.26 11.43
CA LYS A 109 6.79 -6.20 12.59
C LYS A 109 5.67 -5.22 12.33
N LEU A 110 4.41 -5.66 12.40
CA LEU A 110 3.27 -4.75 12.28
C LEU A 110 3.26 -3.77 13.46
N THR A 111 3.34 -2.47 13.19
CA THR A 111 3.36 -1.39 14.20
C THR A 111 2.13 -0.50 14.16
N GLY A 112 1.38 -0.51 13.05
CA GLY A 112 0.16 0.26 12.92
C GLY A 112 -0.75 -0.27 11.82
N LYS A 113 -2.05 -0.02 11.97
CA LYS A 113 -3.08 -0.39 11.02
C LYS A 113 -4.23 0.61 11.10
N VAL A 114 -4.68 1.11 9.97
CA VAL A 114 -5.94 1.85 9.85
C VAL A 114 -6.84 1.20 8.81
N ARG A 115 -8.15 1.41 8.93
CA ARG A 115 -9.16 0.87 8.01
C ARG A 115 -10.07 1.98 7.48
N ILE A 116 -10.22 2.06 6.16
CA ILE A 116 -11.06 3.02 5.43
C ILE A 116 -11.49 2.42 4.09
N GLY A 117 -12.76 2.61 3.71
CA GLY A 117 -13.32 1.96 2.54
C GLY A 117 -13.30 0.43 2.67
N GLY A 118 -12.82 -0.25 1.63
CA GLY A 118 -12.79 -1.70 1.49
C GLY A 118 -14.08 -2.25 0.88
N ILE A 119 -13.98 -3.42 0.23
CA ILE A 119 -15.08 -4.06 -0.51
C ILE A 119 -16.29 -4.28 0.40
N VAL A 120 -16.05 -4.88 1.57
CA VAL A 120 -17.10 -5.19 2.57
C VAL A 120 -17.10 -4.17 3.71
N SER A 121 -15.92 -3.75 4.19
CA SER A 121 -15.85 -2.89 5.38
C SER A 121 -16.54 -1.55 5.19
N ARG A 122 -16.45 -0.96 3.99
CA ARG A 122 -16.97 0.36 3.64
C ARG A 122 -16.71 1.42 4.72
N ALA A 123 -15.56 1.33 5.41
CA ALA A 123 -15.26 2.12 6.59
C ALA A 123 -15.17 3.61 6.26
N SER A 124 -15.65 4.45 7.17
CA SER A 124 -15.72 5.90 6.97
C SER A 124 -14.46 6.62 7.43
N HIS A 125 -14.36 7.89 7.06
CA HIS A 125 -13.43 8.87 7.62
C HIS A 125 -14.21 9.92 8.41
N PRO A 126 -13.71 10.45 9.54
CA PRO A 126 -14.40 11.49 10.31
C PRO A 126 -14.79 12.73 9.48
N GLY A 127 -13.99 13.07 8.48
CA GLY A 127 -14.26 14.16 7.53
C GLY A 127 -15.20 13.80 6.36
N ALA A 128 -15.63 12.54 6.21
CA ALA A 128 -16.50 12.12 5.11
C ALA A 128 -17.96 12.47 5.40
N LYS A 129 -18.59 13.25 4.51
CA LYS A 129 -20.00 13.67 4.66
C LYS A 129 -20.99 12.52 4.52
N ASN A 130 -20.61 11.48 3.77
CA ASN A 130 -21.53 10.44 3.31
C ASN A 130 -21.40 9.13 4.11
N GLY A 131 -20.68 9.14 5.24
CA GLY A 131 -20.44 7.94 6.02
C GLY A 131 -19.62 6.92 5.22
N ALA A 132 -20.27 5.86 4.75
CA ALA A 132 -19.61 4.73 4.08
C ALA A 132 -18.82 5.14 2.83
N LEU A 133 -17.58 4.64 2.72
CA LEU A 133 -16.69 4.93 1.59
C LEU A 133 -16.50 3.70 0.70
N ASN A 134 -16.37 3.90 -0.61
CA ASN A 134 -16.00 2.89 -1.60
C ASN A 134 -14.54 3.06 -2.05
N GLY A 135 -14.00 2.07 -2.77
CA GLY A 135 -12.54 1.93 -2.94
C GLY A 135 -11.87 1.53 -1.61
N GLY A 136 -10.54 1.46 -1.61
CA GLY A 136 -9.73 1.22 -0.42
C GLY A 136 -8.37 1.89 -0.56
N PRO A 137 -7.44 1.79 0.40
CA PRO A 137 -6.09 2.31 0.24
C PRO A 137 -5.43 1.74 -1.02
N GLN A 138 -4.97 2.61 -1.91
CA GLN A 138 -4.29 2.26 -3.17
C GLN A 138 -2.91 2.92 -3.18
N MET A 139 -2.69 3.99 -3.94
CA MET A 139 -1.38 4.64 -3.99
C MET A 139 -1.07 5.32 -2.67
N VAL A 140 0.05 4.98 -2.05
CA VAL A 140 0.56 5.57 -0.82
C VAL A 140 1.82 6.38 -1.09
N GLU A 141 1.95 7.53 -0.43
CA GLU A 141 3.11 8.41 -0.55
C GLU A 141 3.46 8.99 0.81
N ILE A 142 4.75 8.93 1.16
CA ILE A 142 5.24 9.36 2.48
C ILE A 142 6.01 10.67 2.35
N SER A 143 5.81 11.60 3.29
CA SER A 143 6.64 12.81 3.36
C SER A 143 8.09 12.46 3.72
N ARG A 144 9.06 13.21 3.19
CA ARG A 144 10.51 12.97 3.43
C ARG A 144 10.92 12.85 4.90
N ASP A 145 10.22 13.51 5.81
CA ASP A 145 10.46 13.43 7.26
C ASP A 145 9.80 12.22 7.93
N GLY A 146 9.10 11.37 7.18
CA GLY A 146 8.44 10.15 7.64
C GLY A 146 7.19 10.36 8.50
N ARG A 147 6.72 11.61 8.65
CA ARG A 147 5.65 11.97 9.62
C ARG A 147 4.25 12.00 9.04
N ARG A 148 4.11 12.09 7.72
CA ARG A 148 2.82 12.19 7.03
C ARG A 148 2.77 11.16 5.92
N VAL A 149 1.64 10.47 5.84
CA VAL A 149 1.38 9.46 4.81
C VAL A 149 0.10 9.86 4.11
N TYR A 150 0.15 10.04 2.80
CA TYR A 150 -1.01 10.35 1.98
C TYR A 150 -1.36 9.13 1.16
N PHE A 151 -2.65 8.86 0.98
CA PHE A 151 -3.04 7.83 0.03
C PHE A 151 -4.40 8.11 -0.62
N THR A 152 -4.56 7.54 -1.80
CA THR A 152 -5.75 7.63 -2.66
C THR A 152 -6.36 6.24 -2.87
N ASN A 153 -7.47 6.15 -3.61
CA ASN A 153 -8.33 4.97 -3.55
C ASN A 153 -8.70 4.25 -4.85
N SER A 154 -8.21 4.71 -6.00
CA SER A 154 -8.50 4.09 -7.29
C SER A 154 -7.27 3.38 -7.85
N LEU A 155 -7.48 2.20 -8.42
CA LEU A 155 -6.43 1.38 -9.02
C LEU A 155 -6.35 1.59 -10.54
N TYR A 156 -7.39 1.20 -11.25
CA TYR A 156 -7.45 1.35 -12.70
C TYR A 156 -8.90 1.24 -13.12
N GLY A 157 -9.38 2.15 -13.98
CA GLY A 157 -10.81 2.29 -14.25
C GLY A 157 -11.56 0.99 -14.52
N ALA A 158 -10.99 0.12 -15.36
CA ALA A 158 -11.59 -1.17 -15.71
C ALA A 158 -11.47 -2.26 -14.63
N ILE A 159 -10.50 -2.15 -13.71
CA ILE A 159 -10.34 -3.07 -12.57
C ILE A 159 -11.23 -2.61 -11.42
N ASP A 160 -11.27 -1.30 -11.15
CA ASP A 160 -12.14 -0.69 -10.15
C ASP A 160 -13.57 -1.20 -10.25
N GLU A 161 -14.14 -1.22 -11.46
CA GLU A 161 -15.52 -1.64 -11.71
C GLU A 161 -15.78 -3.14 -11.48
N GLN A 162 -14.74 -3.97 -11.51
CA GLN A 162 -14.87 -5.40 -11.23
C GLN A 162 -14.96 -5.69 -9.72
N PHE A 163 -14.28 -4.90 -8.90
CA PHE A 163 -14.24 -5.07 -7.43
C PHE A 163 -15.22 -4.14 -6.70
N TYR A 164 -15.51 -2.98 -7.28
CA TYR A 164 -16.45 -1.97 -6.79
C TYR A 164 -17.49 -1.69 -7.89
N PRO A 165 -18.48 -2.59 -8.08
CA PRO A 165 -19.46 -2.49 -9.16
C PRO A 165 -20.41 -1.30 -9.02
N ASP A 166 -20.50 -0.71 -7.82
CA ASP A 166 -21.18 0.55 -7.54
C ASP A 166 -20.40 1.79 -8.01
N GLY A 167 -19.23 1.59 -8.63
CA GLY A 167 -18.27 2.62 -9.00
C GLY A 167 -17.36 2.99 -7.84
N VAL A 168 -16.30 3.77 -8.13
CA VAL A 168 -15.37 4.32 -7.13
C VAL A 168 -15.53 5.84 -7.09
N SER A 169 -15.85 6.37 -5.91
CA SER A 169 -15.84 7.81 -5.64
C SER A 169 -14.43 8.18 -5.17
N GLY A 170 -13.76 9.08 -5.89
CA GLY A 170 -12.37 9.43 -5.61
C GLY A 170 -12.20 10.19 -4.29
N TRP A 171 -11.22 9.78 -3.49
CA TRP A 171 -10.82 10.49 -2.27
C TRP A 171 -9.33 10.37 -1.97
N MET A 172 -8.81 11.31 -1.18
CA MET A 172 -7.48 11.28 -0.59
C MET A 172 -7.56 11.59 0.90
N VAL A 173 -6.76 10.88 1.68
CA VAL A 173 -6.64 11.08 3.12
C VAL A 173 -5.18 11.25 3.52
N LYS A 174 -4.96 11.71 4.74
CA LYS A 174 -3.64 11.81 5.36
C LYS A 174 -3.64 11.07 6.69
N LEU A 175 -2.56 10.33 6.95
CA LEU A 175 -2.24 9.81 8.27
C LEU A 175 -1.10 10.59 8.89
N ASP A 176 -1.15 10.75 10.21
CA ASP A 176 -0.01 11.15 11.01
C ASP A 176 0.70 9.87 11.51
N ALA A 177 2.00 9.78 11.20
CA ALA A 177 2.86 8.65 11.57
C ALA A 177 3.78 9.00 12.74
N LYS A 178 3.86 8.11 13.73
CA LYS A 178 4.70 8.29 14.91
C LYS A 178 6.13 7.80 14.64
N PRO A 179 7.17 8.49 15.14
CA PRO A 179 8.58 8.07 14.96
C PRO A 179 8.91 6.67 15.48
N ASP A 180 8.19 6.19 16.49
CA ASP A 180 8.40 4.87 17.10
C ASP A 180 7.44 3.79 16.57
N GLY A 181 6.68 4.11 15.52
CA GLY A 181 5.63 3.27 14.97
C GLY A 181 4.24 3.60 15.50
N GLY A 182 3.24 3.31 14.68
CA GLY A 182 1.85 3.70 14.84
C GLY A 182 1.44 4.78 13.85
N ILE A 183 0.22 4.62 13.32
CA ILE A 183 -0.43 5.52 12.38
C ILE A 183 -1.86 5.82 12.82
N ALA A 184 -2.33 7.02 12.55
CA ALA A 184 -3.71 7.44 12.78
C ALA A 184 -4.17 8.43 11.71
N PHE A 185 -5.46 8.48 11.41
CA PHE A 185 -6.02 9.46 10.49
C PHE A 185 -5.86 10.89 11.04
N ASP A 186 -5.47 11.82 10.16
CA ASP A 186 -5.76 13.23 10.41
C ASP A 186 -7.23 13.47 10.09
N GLU A 187 -8.04 13.61 11.14
CA GLU A 187 -9.49 13.76 11.04
C GLU A 187 -9.93 14.99 10.21
N LYS A 188 -9.06 16.00 10.06
CA LYS A 188 -9.33 17.24 9.33
C LYS A 188 -8.95 17.14 7.85
N PHE A 189 -8.10 16.18 7.48
CA PHE A 189 -7.63 16.04 6.12
C PHE A 189 -8.43 14.97 5.38
N PHE A 190 -9.46 15.41 4.68
CA PHE A 190 -10.25 14.58 3.78
C PHE A 190 -10.55 15.36 2.51
N VAL A 191 -10.07 14.85 1.37
CA VAL A 191 -10.25 15.49 0.07
C VAL A 191 -11.11 14.60 -0.80
N GLU A 192 -12.29 15.11 -1.19
CA GLU A 192 -13.20 14.45 -2.13
C GLU A 192 -12.92 14.95 -3.55
N TRP A 193 -12.86 14.02 -4.52
CA TRP A 193 -12.74 14.37 -5.94
C TRP A 193 -14.12 14.55 -6.58
N PRO A 194 -14.23 15.35 -7.66
CA PRO A 194 -15.41 15.33 -8.51
C PRO A 194 -15.69 13.91 -9.00
N LYS A 195 -16.97 13.53 -9.12
CA LYS A 195 -17.39 12.15 -9.48
C LYS A 195 -16.78 11.60 -10.78
N SER A 196 -16.38 12.47 -11.70
CA SER A 196 -15.74 12.10 -12.97
C SER A 196 -14.25 11.76 -12.85
N HIS A 197 -13.64 11.98 -11.68
CA HIS A 197 -12.21 11.83 -11.46
C HIS A 197 -11.95 10.80 -10.38
N ARG A 198 -10.86 10.06 -10.57
CA ARG A 198 -10.36 9.07 -9.62
C ARG A 198 -8.88 9.38 -9.35
N PRO A 199 -8.52 9.79 -8.12
CA PRO A 199 -7.14 10.10 -7.78
C PRO A 199 -6.32 8.81 -7.72
N HIS A 200 -5.06 8.90 -8.12
CA HIS A 200 -4.12 7.79 -8.19
C HIS A 200 -2.81 8.22 -7.51
N GLN A 201 -1.69 8.35 -8.23
CA GLN A 201 -0.41 8.71 -7.60
C GLN A 201 -0.41 10.13 -7.02
N VAL A 202 0.21 10.28 -5.85
CA VAL A 202 0.47 11.57 -5.19
C VAL A 202 1.94 11.92 -5.41
N ARG A 203 2.24 13.21 -5.64
CA ARG A 203 3.61 13.72 -5.65
C ARG A 203 3.72 14.95 -4.77
N LEU A 204 4.63 14.94 -3.81
CA LEU A 204 4.82 16.03 -2.87
C LEU A 204 5.85 17.01 -3.43
N GLN A 205 5.53 18.31 -3.33
CA GLN A 205 6.42 19.36 -3.76
C GLN A 205 7.74 19.30 -2.97
N GLY A 206 8.87 19.27 -3.68
CA GLY A 206 10.21 19.17 -3.07
C GLY A 206 10.73 17.74 -2.91
N GLY A 207 10.01 16.75 -3.46
CA GLY A 207 10.37 15.33 -3.42
C GLY A 207 9.67 14.60 -2.28
N ASP A 208 9.41 13.32 -2.50
CA ASP A 208 8.75 12.38 -1.61
C ASP A 208 9.57 11.10 -1.49
N CYS A 209 9.06 10.12 -0.75
CA CYS A 209 9.77 8.87 -0.56
C CYS A 209 9.90 8.13 -1.90
N SER A 210 8.90 8.14 -2.78
CA SER A 210 8.94 7.34 -4.00
C SER A 210 9.47 8.07 -5.25
N SER A 211 9.75 9.38 -5.20
CA SER A 211 10.18 10.17 -6.37
C SER A 211 11.67 10.13 -6.67
N ASP A 212 12.51 9.89 -5.65
CA ASP A 212 13.95 10.12 -5.73
C ASP A 212 14.76 8.85 -5.42
N SER A 213 15.93 8.75 -6.05
CA SER A 213 16.98 7.78 -5.73
C SER A 213 18.29 8.51 -5.42
N TYR A 214 19.10 7.92 -4.54
CA TYR A 214 20.26 8.60 -3.97
C TYR A 214 21.55 7.87 -4.37
N CYS A 215 22.63 8.63 -4.61
CA CYS A 215 23.95 8.10 -4.99
C CYS A 215 24.97 8.14 -3.84
N TYR A 216 24.58 8.66 -2.68
CA TYR A 216 25.44 8.83 -1.50
C TYR A 216 24.71 8.28 -0.26
N PRO A 217 25.44 7.68 0.71
CA PRO A 217 24.88 7.24 1.98
C PRO A 217 24.40 8.39 2.86
#